data_AF-A0A7X0L1Y5-F1
#
_entry.id   AF-A0A7X0L1Y5-F1
#
_cell.length_a   1.000
_cell.length_b   1.000
_cell.length_c   1.000
_cell.angle_alpha   90.00
_cell.angle_beta   90.00
_cell.angle_gamma   90.00
#
_symmetry.space_group_name_H-M   'P 1'
#
loop_
_entity.id
_entity.type
_entity.pdbx_description
1 polymer ?
#
loop_
_entity_poly.entity_id
_entity_poly.type
_entity_poly.pdbx_seq_one_letter_code
_entity_poly.pdbx_strand_id
1 'polypeptide(L)'
;MSEIPDTQSHLSTDDAPGKVSAARITWLDYLRAWYWHIAKAEYAKARRAGATHAEVLEAHAVRSLYLGNYTEAREAGATHAEALEAQANGIYLYQYAKAREVGASHAQALEAHALGIHLAYYAEALGWVYPFLGWTAESARLHSASHAEVLEAHAIGVSVERYAIARRKHGASHEDVLAGHADDIDVAHYASALKGGATHAEVLEVCAAGIDVGYYGKARSHWLWPISHEEVLEAHAKGIDVGAYEAARAYSATHAEVLDAHAKGIDVGDYWPVRSRFATHAEVLDAHAKGVDLDEYAHVRHYEGSRTHEEALEVCLKGIPWWRYTMAVSRRFNASHAEVVEALLASADEEDLDD
;
A
#
# COMPACT_ATOMS: atom_id res chain seq x y z
N MET A 1 31.81 2.92 67.17
CA MET A 1 31.94 3.38 65.78
C MET A 1 31.92 2.13 64.92
N SER A 2 30.76 1.82 64.34
CA SER A 2 30.53 0.60 63.56
C SER A 2 30.83 0.86 62.09
N GLU A 3 31.62 -0.03 61.49
CA GLU A 3 31.94 -0.06 60.06
C GLU A 3 30.72 -0.56 59.26
N ILE A 4 30.44 0.09 58.12
CA ILE A 4 29.43 -0.33 57.15
C ILE A 4 30.18 -1.08 56.03
N PRO A 5 29.75 -2.31 55.65
CA PRO A 5 30.44 -3.06 54.60
C PRO A 5 30.01 -2.59 53.20
N ASP A 6 31.02 -2.53 52.34
CA ASP A 6 30.96 -2.17 50.93
C ASP A 6 30.23 -3.27 50.14
N THR A 7 29.16 -2.90 49.42
CA THR A 7 28.36 -3.84 48.62
C THR A 7 28.86 -3.82 47.19
N GLN A 8 29.65 -4.84 46.82
CA GLN A 8 30.02 -5.11 45.42
C GLN A 8 28.77 -5.45 44.60
N SER A 9 28.42 -4.58 43.65
CA SER A 9 27.44 -4.91 42.61
C SER A 9 28.10 -5.77 41.53
N HIS A 10 27.64 -7.01 41.40
CA HIS A 10 27.93 -7.87 40.26
C HIS A 10 27.35 -7.26 38.98
N LEU A 11 28.21 -6.74 38.10
CA LEU A 11 27.86 -6.43 36.71
C LEU A 11 27.96 -7.72 35.89
N SER A 12 26.82 -8.14 35.38
CA SER A 12 26.62 -9.29 34.48
C SER A 12 27.31 -9.04 33.14
N THR A 13 28.18 -9.98 32.73
CA THR A 13 29.00 -9.91 31.50
C THR A 13 28.36 -10.69 30.36
N ASP A 14 27.18 -10.29 29.92
CA ASP A 14 26.56 -10.76 28.66
C ASP A 14 26.46 -9.58 27.68
N ASP A 15 27.61 -9.00 27.32
CA ASP A 15 27.71 -7.97 26.27
C ASP A 15 28.14 -8.63 24.95
N ALA A 16 27.22 -8.60 23.97
CA ALA A 16 27.54 -8.88 22.58
C ALA A 16 28.70 -7.98 22.09
N PRO A 17 29.63 -8.51 21.26
CA PRO A 17 30.83 -7.77 20.87
C PRO A 17 30.46 -6.58 19.96
N GLY A 18 30.72 -5.34 20.43
CA GLY A 18 30.80 -4.16 19.55
C GLY A 18 30.03 -2.91 19.97
N LYS A 19 29.28 -2.89 21.08
CA LYS A 19 28.76 -1.62 21.62
C LYS A 19 29.91 -0.86 22.27
N VAL A 20 30.64 -0.07 21.47
CA VAL A 20 31.55 0.96 21.97
C VAL A 20 30.79 1.71 23.06
N SER A 21 31.26 1.63 24.31
CA SER A 21 30.60 2.28 25.44
C SER A 21 30.35 3.72 25.01
N ALA A 22 29.07 4.13 25.01
CA ALA A 22 28.66 5.42 24.46
C ALA A 22 29.55 6.48 25.12
N ALA A 23 30.54 6.97 24.36
CA ALA A 23 31.59 7.81 24.90
C ALA A 23 30.88 8.95 25.62
N ARG A 24 31.09 9.06 26.94
CA ARG A 24 30.36 10.01 27.80
C ARG A 24 30.37 11.36 27.11
N ILE A 25 29.19 11.78 26.62
CA ILE A 25 29.04 13.05 25.93
C ILE A 25 29.36 14.13 26.98
N THR A 26 30.46 14.85 26.79
CA THR A 26 30.84 15.87 27.76
C THR A 26 29.89 17.07 27.63
N TRP A 27 29.69 17.79 28.73
CA TRP A 27 28.93 19.03 28.71
C TRP A 27 29.52 20.05 27.72
N LEU A 28 30.85 20.06 27.55
CA LEU A 28 31.54 20.93 26.59
C LEU A 28 31.23 20.56 25.14
N ASP A 29 31.20 19.27 24.79
CA ASP A 29 30.83 18.83 23.43
C ASP A 29 29.39 19.22 23.11
N TYR A 30 28.50 19.12 24.10
CA TYR A 30 27.11 19.55 23.97
C TYR A 30 26.99 21.06 23.76
N LEU A 31 27.67 21.87 24.57
CA LEU A 31 27.68 23.33 24.41
C LEU A 31 28.20 23.75 23.03
N ARG A 32 29.22 23.07 22.52
CA ARG A 32 29.73 23.30 21.16
C ARG A 32 28.70 22.95 20.09
N ALA A 33 28.06 21.79 20.17
CA ALA A 33 27.00 21.43 19.21
C ALA A 33 25.83 22.41 19.25
N TRP A 34 25.43 22.85 20.45
CA TRP A 34 24.38 23.85 20.63
C TRP A 34 24.73 25.21 20.02
N TYR A 35 25.98 25.64 20.11
CA TYR A 35 26.47 26.85 19.45
C TYR A 35 26.28 26.81 17.93
N TRP A 36 26.33 25.62 17.32
CA TRP A 36 26.05 25.39 15.90
C TRP A 36 24.56 25.13 15.60
N HIS A 37 23.65 25.41 16.55
CA HIS A 37 22.20 25.19 16.41
C HIS A 37 21.79 23.73 16.18
N ILE A 38 22.64 22.76 16.55
CA ILE A 38 22.29 21.34 16.48
C ILE A 38 21.39 20.98 17.66
N ALA A 39 20.21 20.41 17.38
CA ALA A 39 19.30 19.97 18.42
C ALA A 39 19.96 18.89 19.30
N LYS A 40 19.82 19.03 20.63
CA LYS A 40 20.38 18.10 21.62
C LYS A 40 20.09 16.63 21.31
N ALA A 41 18.84 16.37 20.92
CA ALA A 41 18.36 15.02 20.63
C ALA A 41 19.05 14.41 19.41
N GLU A 42 19.20 15.17 18.32
CA GLU A 42 19.85 14.72 17.09
C GLU A 42 21.35 14.50 17.30
N TYR A 43 22.03 15.43 17.99
CA TYR A 43 23.43 15.27 18.36
C TYR A 43 23.65 13.99 19.19
N ALA A 44 22.85 13.78 20.23
CA ALA A 44 22.95 12.58 21.06
C ALA A 44 22.63 11.30 20.28
N LYS A 45 21.68 11.33 19.33
CA LYS A 45 21.37 10.19 18.46
C LYS A 45 22.57 9.85 17.57
N ALA A 46 23.15 10.85 16.88
CA ALA A 46 24.32 10.66 16.02
C ALA A 46 25.53 10.09 16.78
N ARG A 47 25.77 10.57 18.02
CA ARG A 47 26.83 10.04 18.89
C ARG A 47 26.58 8.60 19.31
N ARG A 48 25.31 8.21 19.58
CA ARG A 48 24.93 6.81 19.85
C ARG A 48 25.08 5.91 18.64
N ALA A 49 24.92 6.45 17.44
CA ALA A 49 25.23 5.78 16.17
C ALA A 49 26.73 5.69 15.86
N GLY A 50 27.60 6.10 16.79
CA GLY A 50 29.05 5.97 16.67
C GLY A 50 29.74 7.09 15.89
N ALA A 51 29.05 8.17 15.52
CA ALA A 51 29.70 9.34 14.92
C ALA A 51 30.51 10.12 15.96
N THR A 52 31.74 10.60 15.67
CA THR A 52 32.54 11.45 16.56
C THR A 52 31.96 12.87 16.72
N HIS A 53 32.41 13.65 17.70
CA HIS A 53 32.00 15.06 17.80
C HIS A 53 32.35 15.84 16.51
N ALA A 54 33.57 15.64 15.99
CA ALA A 54 34.03 16.28 14.77
C ALA A 54 33.18 15.86 13.56
N GLU A 55 32.91 14.56 13.42
CA GLU A 55 32.09 14.02 12.33
C GLU A 55 30.65 14.57 12.35
N VAL A 56 30.06 14.78 13.55
CA VAL A 56 28.71 15.37 13.66
C VAL A 56 28.71 16.84 13.24
N LEU A 57 29.72 17.61 13.64
CA LEU A 57 29.85 19.01 13.22
C LEU A 57 30.08 19.12 11.70
N GLU A 58 30.93 18.24 11.14
CA GLU A 58 31.19 18.17 9.71
C GLU A 58 29.94 17.80 8.91
N ALA A 59 29.23 16.74 9.33
CA ALA A 59 27.98 16.34 8.69
C ALA A 59 26.92 17.46 8.75
N HIS A 60 26.80 18.16 9.87
CA HIS A 60 25.86 19.28 10.01
C HIS A 60 26.24 20.50 9.16
N ALA A 61 27.54 20.71 8.91
CA ALA A 61 28.00 21.81 8.07
C ALA A 61 27.63 21.63 6.58
N VAL A 62 27.35 20.40 6.15
CA VAL A 62 26.85 20.11 4.80
C VAL A 62 25.38 20.54 4.70
N ARG A 63 25.11 21.68 4.05
CA ARG A 63 23.78 22.32 4.01
C ARG A 63 22.64 21.42 3.52
N SER A 64 22.91 20.45 2.65
CA SER A 64 21.91 19.53 2.09
C SER A 64 21.72 18.25 2.92
N LEU A 65 22.53 18.06 3.97
CA LEU A 65 22.56 16.84 4.76
C LEU A 65 21.71 17.03 6.02
N TYR A 66 20.60 16.28 6.09
CA TYR A 66 19.81 16.20 7.32
C TYR A 66 20.48 15.26 8.32
N LEU A 67 20.82 15.75 9.51
CA LEU A 67 21.58 15.00 10.51
C LEU A 67 20.87 13.71 10.95
N GLY A 68 19.54 13.69 10.91
CA GLY A 68 18.74 12.47 11.14
C GLY A 68 19.06 11.36 10.13
N ASN A 69 19.13 11.69 8.84
CA ASN A 69 19.43 10.72 7.78
C ASN A 69 20.88 10.23 7.84
N TYR A 70 21.82 11.12 8.16
CA TYR A 70 23.20 10.72 8.44
C TYR A 70 23.28 9.75 9.62
N THR A 71 22.54 10.03 10.69
CA THR A 71 22.48 9.14 11.85
C THR A 71 21.94 7.77 11.47
N GLU A 72 20.87 7.69 10.67
CA GLU A 72 20.34 6.42 10.19
C GLU A 72 21.35 5.66 9.32
N ALA A 73 22.08 6.34 8.44
CA ALA A 73 23.14 5.69 7.65
C ALA A 73 24.24 5.10 8.55
N ARG A 74 24.63 5.80 9.62
CA ARG A 74 25.58 5.31 10.63
C ARG A 74 25.02 4.12 11.41
N GLU A 75 23.75 4.16 11.80
CA GLU A 75 23.05 3.04 12.46
C GLU A 75 22.99 1.80 11.54
N ALA A 76 22.87 2.00 10.23
CA ALA A 76 22.95 0.97 9.21
C ALA A 76 24.40 0.51 8.87
N GLY A 77 25.39 0.95 9.66
CA GLY A 77 26.79 0.52 9.55
C GLY A 77 27.62 1.24 8.50
N ALA A 78 27.12 2.33 7.91
CA ALA A 78 27.93 3.14 7.01
C ALA A 78 29.03 3.88 7.78
N THR A 79 30.22 4.07 7.18
CA THR A 79 31.26 4.94 7.74
C THR A 79 30.90 6.43 7.60
N HIS A 80 31.57 7.32 8.33
CA HIS A 80 31.41 8.77 8.11
C HIS A 80 31.76 9.15 6.67
N ALA A 81 32.89 8.66 6.15
CA ALA A 81 33.33 8.89 4.78
C ALA A 81 32.33 8.37 3.75
N GLU A 82 31.81 7.14 3.92
CA GLU A 82 30.80 6.57 3.02
C GLU A 82 29.51 7.40 3.00
N ALA A 83 29.07 7.93 4.14
CA ALA A 83 27.88 8.78 4.21
C ALA A 83 28.10 10.13 3.51
N LEU A 84 29.27 10.76 3.69
CA LEU A 84 29.58 12.00 2.97
C LEU A 84 29.73 11.77 1.46
N GLU A 85 30.34 10.65 1.06
CA GLU A 85 30.48 10.27 -0.35
C GLU A 85 29.11 10.01 -1.01
N ALA A 86 28.23 9.24 -0.36
CA ALA A 86 26.87 9.02 -0.87
C ALA A 86 26.12 10.35 -1.05
N GLN A 87 26.19 11.23 -0.04
CA GLN A 87 25.57 12.56 -0.12
C GLN A 87 26.18 13.42 -1.24
N ALA A 88 27.50 13.37 -1.44
CA ALA A 88 28.19 14.12 -2.50
C ALA A 88 27.81 13.63 -3.90
N ASN A 89 27.46 12.35 -4.04
CA ASN A 89 26.90 11.78 -5.27
C ASN A 89 25.41 12.09 -5.45
N GLY A 90 24.79 12.88 -4.57
CA GLY A 90 23.37 13.24 -4.67
C GLY A 90 22.42 12.16 -4.14
N ILE A 91 22.93 11.14 -3.45
CA ILE A 91 22.10 10.09 -2.87
C ILE A 91 21.42 10.60 -1.61
N TYR A 92 20.11 10.39 -1.51
CA TYR A 92 19.36 10.68 -0.30
C TYR A 92 19.72 9.66 0.81
N LEU A 93 20.41 10.13 1.86
CA LEU A 93 20.99 9.27 2.89
C LEU A 93 20.00 8.35 3.62
N TYR A 94 18.74 8.75 3.70
CA TYR A 94 17.69 7.87 4.25
C TYR A 94 17.54 6.59 3.40
N GLN A 95 17.44 6.71 2.07
CA GLN A 95 17.31 5.57 1.17
C GLN A 95 18.59 4.72 1.14
N TYR A 96 19.76 5.38 1.20
CA TYR A 96 21.04 4.71 1.37
C TYR A 96 21.06 3.87 2.65
N ALA A 97 20.63 4.44 3.78
CA ALA A 97 20.52 3.71 5.04
C ALA A 97 19.61 2.49 4.91
N LYS A 98 18.46 2.60 4.23
CA LYS A 98 17.55 1.47 4.02
C LYS A 98 18.16 0.37 3.15
N ALA A 99 18.89 0.71 2.11
CA ALA A 99 19.65 -0.27 1.33
C ALA A 99 20.73 -0.97 2.18
N ARG A 100 21.44 -0.22 3.04
CA ARG A 100 22.43 -0.78 3.98
C ARG A 100 21.82 -1.69 5.03
N GLU A 101 20.64 -1.34 5.58
CA GLU A 101 19.88 -2.14 6.56
C GLU A 101 19.53 -3.54 6.03
N VAL A 102 19.33 -3.66 4.71
CA VAL A 102 19.06 -4.95 4.03
C VAL A 102 20.30 -5.58 3.40
N GLY A 103 21.49 -5.12 3.78
CA GLY A 103 22.75 -5.78 3.46
C GLY A 103 23.44 -5.30 2.18
N ALA A 104 22.96 -4.25 1.51
CA ALA A 104 23.72 -3.65 0.42
C ALA A 104 25.06 -3.11 0.95
N SER A 105 26.13 -3.28 0.17
CA SER A 105 27.40 -2.61 0.43
C SER A 105 27.36 -1.14 -0.04
N HIS A 106 28.33 -0.34 0.41
CA HIS A 106 28.48 1.04 -0.10
C HIS A 106 28.65 1.06 -1.62
N ALA A 107 29.54 0.21 -2.15
CA ALA A 107 29.81 0.09 -3.57
C ALA A 107 28.55 -0.28 -4.38
N GLN A 108 27.76 -1.25 -3.90
CA GLN A 108 26.51 -1.66 -4.56
C GLN A 108 25.48 -0.53 -4.61
N ALA A 109 25.36 0.27 -3.55
CA ALA A 109 24.44 1.40 -3.52
C ALA A 109 24.88 2.53 -4.47
N LEU A 110 26.19 2.81 -4.55
CA LEU A 110 26.74 3.76 -5.51
C LEU A 110 26.53 3.29 -6.95
N GLU A 111 26.77 1.99 -7.23
CA GLU A 111 26.57 1.38 -8.54
C GLU A 111 25.11 1.47 -8.99
N ALA A 112 24.17 1.06 -8.13
CA ALA A 112 22.74 1.17 -8.43
C ALA A 112 22.34 2.63 -8.73
N HIS A 113 22.82 3.58 -7.92
CA HIS A 113 22.55 5.00 -8.14
C HIS A 113 23.14 5.52 -9.46
N ALA A 114 24.37 5.13 -9.80
CA ALA A 114 25.03 5.53 -11.04
C ALA A 114 24.30 5.00 -12.30
N LEU A 115 23.60 3.88 -12.18
CA LEU A 115 22.71 3.33 -13.22
C LEU A 115 21.33 4.01 -13.26
N GLY A 116 21.10 5.04 -12.44
CA GLY A 116 19.84 5.76 -12.36
C GLY A 116 18.76 5.02 -11.56
N ILE A 117 19.10 3.95 -10.83
CA ILE A 117 18.14 3.22 -10.02
C ILE A 117 17.86 4.00 -8.74
N HIS A 118 16.57 4.24 -8.46
CA HIS A 118 16.16 4.91 -7.24
C HIS A 118 16.33 3.97 -6.03
N LEU A 119 17.15 4.38 -5.04
CA LEU A 119 17.60 3.49 -3.97
C LEU A 119 16.49 2.98 -3.04
N ALA A 120 15.35 3.68 -2.95
CA ALA A 120 14.20 3.13 -2.21
C ALA A 120 13.70 1.83 -2.83
N TYR A 121 13.52 1.80 -4.16
CA TYR A 121 13.05 0.60 -4.87
C TYR A 121 14.10 -0.49 -4.91
N TYR A 122 15.38 -0.11 -5.00
CA TYR A 122 16.49 -1.03 -4.84
C TYR A 122 16.47 -1.70 -3.46
N ALA A 123 16.34 -0.94 -2.38
CA ALA A 123 16.24 -1.49 -1.02
C ALA A 123 15.01 -2.39 -0.88
N GLU A 124 13.86 -1.99 -1.43
CA GLU A 124 12.64 -2.81 -1.44
C GLU A 124 12.84 -4.14 -2.19
N ALA A 125 13.52 -4.13 -3.34
CA ALA A 125 13.86 -5.34 -4.09
C ALA A 125 14.78 -6.27 -3.28
N LEU A 126 15.70 -5.71 -2.49
CA LEU A 126 16.55 -6.45 -1.55
C LEU A 126 15.82 -6.90 -0.27
N GLY A 127 14.50 -6.69 -0.16
CA GLY A 127 13.69 -7.18 0.96
C GLY A 127 13.45 -6.15 2.07
N TRP A 128 13.68 -4.86 1.81
CA TRP A 128 13.27 -3.81 2.75
C TRP A 128 11.74 -3.67 2.73
N VAL A 129 11.15 -3.56 3.92
CA VAL A 129 9.69 -3.42 4.09
C VAL A 129 9.38 -2.16 4.86
N TYR A 130 8.46 -1.38 4.31
CA TYR A 130 7.93 -0.23 5.02
C TYR A 130 7.11 -0.69 6.26
N PRO A 131 7.42 -0.23 7.49
CA PRO A 131 6.82 -0.75 8.73
C PRO A 131 5.29 -0.67 8.82
N PHE A 132 4.65 0.19 8.03
CA PHE A 132 3.20 0.43 8.09
C PHE A 132 2.35 -0.63 7.36
N LEU A 133 2.93 -1.54 6.58
CA LEU A 133 2.15 -2.41 5.68
C LEU A 133 1.78 -3.78 6.27
N GLY A 134 1.94 -4.00 7.58
CA GLY A 134 1.50 -5.24 8.25
C GLY A 134 2.23 -6.51 7.79
N TRP A 135 3.34 -6.37 7.05
CA TRP A 135 4.15 -7.47 6.57
C TRP A 135 5.22 -7.86 7.58
N THR A 136 5.47 -9.17 7.71
CA THR A 136 6.55 -9.68 8.55
C THR A 136 7.88 -9.53 7.82
N ALA A 137 8.93 -9.16 8.56
CA ALA A 137 10.30 -9.11 8.02
C ALA A 137 10.77 -10.46 7.44
N GLU A 138 10.19 -11.56 7.89
CA GLU A 138 10.48 -12.91 7.41
C GLU A 138 10.01 -13.13 5.97
N SER A 139 8.78 -12.73 5.65
CA SER A 139 8.23 -12.87 4.29
C SER A 139 9.05 -12.09 3.26
N ALA A 140 9.59 -10.93 3.65
CA ALA A 140 10.40 -10.10 2.77
C ALA A 140 11.80 -10.66 2.52
N ARG A 141 12.38 -11.35 3.50
CA ARG A 141 13.67 -12.06 3.31
C ARG A 141 13.53 -13.27 2.39
N LEU A 142 12.40 -13.96 2.42
CA LEU A 142 12.19 -15.13 1.56
C LEU A 142 12.18 -14.77 0.07
N HIS A 143 11.72 -13.56 -0.25
CA HIS A 143 11.57 -13.11 -1.64
C HIS A 143 12.53 -12.00 -2.04
N SER A 144 13.53 -11.67 -1.21
CA SER A 144 14.52 -10.65 -1.53
C SER A 144 15.33 -11.05 -2.76
N ALA A 145 15.59 -10.10 -3.64
CA ALA A 145 16.53 -10.27 -4.73
C ALA A 145 17.96 -9.98 -4.26
N SER A 146 18.92 -10.57 -4.96
CA SER A 146 20.32 -10.18 -4.91
C SER A 146 20.55 -8.89 -5.70
N HIS A 147 21.65 -8.21 -5.40
CA HIS A 147 22.10 -7.05 -6.19
C HIS A 147 22.20 -7.38 -7.69
N ALA A 148 22.77 -8.54 -8.05
CA ALA A 148 22.95 -8.96 -9.42
C ALA A 148 21.61 -9.13 -10.17
N GLU A 149 20.62 -9.79 -9.55
CA GLU A 149 19.27 -9.94 -10.13
C GLU A 149 18.61 -8.57 -10.38
N VAL A 150 18.78 -7.60 -9.48
CA VAL A 150 18.19 -6.26 -9.67
C VAL A 150 18.85 -5.53 -10.83
N LEU A 151 20.18 -5.62 -10.96
CA LEU A 151 20.90 -4.99 -12.07
C LEU A 151 20.59 -5.66 -13.41
N GLU A 152 20.46 -6.99 -13.43
CA GLU A 152 20.06 -7.74 -14.62
C GLU A 152 18.67 -7.32 -15.10
N ALA A 153 17.69 -7.27 -14.20
CA ALA A 153 16.34 -6.81 -14.52
C ALA A 153 16.33 -5.36 -15.05
N HIS A 154 17.08 -4.46 -14.41
CA HIS A 154 17.21 -3.07 -14.89
C HIS A 154 17.87 -2.99 -16.27
N ALA A 155 18.91 -3.79 -16.52
CA ALA A 155 19.66 -3.77 -17.78
C ALA A 155 18.82 -4.18 -18.99
N ILE A 156 17.82 -5.05 -18.80
CA ILE A 156 16.86 -5.44 -19.85
C ILE A 156 15.66 -4.48 -19.95
N GLY A 157 15.58 -3.45 -19.10
CA GLY A 157 14.54 -2.43 -19.15
C GLY A 157 13.37 -2.65 -18.19
N VAL A 158 13.43 -3.63 -17.28
CA VAL A 158 12.42 -3.79 -16.23
C VAL A 158 12.59 -2.69 -15.18
N SER A 159 11.53 -1.96 -14.89
CA SER A 159 11.51 -1.00 -13.79
C SER A 159 11.78 -1.70 -12.45
N VAL A 160 12.80 -1.26 -11.72
CA VAL A 160 13.16 -1.80 -10.39
C VAL A 160 12.00 -1.68 -9.39
N GLU A 161 11.14 -0.67 -9.52
CA GLU A 161 9.91 -0.56 -8.71
C GLU A 161 8.94 -1.71 -9.01
N ARG A 162 8.64 -1.96 -10.28
CA ARG A 162 7.74 -3.07 -10.68
C ARG A 162 8.36 -4.42 -10.33
N TYR A 163 9.68 -4.58 -10.51
CA TYR A 163 10.45 -5.75 -10.09
C TYR A 163 10.31 -6.00 -8.57
N ALA A 164 10.52 -4.97 -7.75
CA ALA A 164 10.37 -5.05 -6.30
C ALA A 164 8.93 -5.43 -5.91
N ILE A 165 7.91 -4.88 -6.57
CA ILE A 165 6.50 -5.24 -6.33
C ILE A 165 6.25 -6.72 -6.68
N ALA A 166 6.74 -7.20 -7.82
CA ALA A 166 6.58 -8.59 -8.26
C ALA A 166 7.19 -9.57 -7.24
N ARG A 167 8.44 -9.34 -6.85
CA ARG A 167 9.15 -10.15 -5.83
C ARG A 167 8.44 -10.07 -4.48
N ARG A 168 8.27 -8.86 -3.94
CA ARG A 168 7.78 -8.64 -2.58
C ARG A 168 6.31 -9.03 -2.42
N LYS A 169 5.41 -8.44 -3.22
CA LYS A 169 3.97 -8.57 -3.00
C LYS A 169 3.45 -9.91 -3.52
N HIS A 170 4.05 -10.41 -4.59
CA HIS A 170 3.57 -11.57 -5.31
C HIS A 170 4.46 -12.81 -5.16
N GLY A 171 5.62 -12.69 -4.53
CA GLY A 171 6.51 -13.82 -4.27
C GLY A 171 7.13 -14.40 -5.54
N ALA A 172 7.15 -13.65 -6.64
CA ALA A 172 7.71 -14.10 -7.91
C ALA A 172 9.19 -14.45 -7.77
N SER A 173 9.65 -15.43 -8.54
CA SER A 173 11.07 -15.67 -8.75
C SER A 173 11.66 -14.63 -9.73
N HIS A 174 12.98 -14.60 -9.88
CA HIS A 174 13.61 -13.78 -10.92
C HIS A 174 13.20 -14.27 -12.32
N GLU A 175 13.18 -15.59 -12.51
CA GLU A 175 12.78 -16.23 -13.77
C GLU A 175 11.35 -15.85 -14.17
N ASP A 176 10.41 -15.80 -13.22
CA ASP A 176 9.03 -15.36 -13.50
C ASP A 176 8.98 -13.91 -14.01
N VAL A 177 9.80 -13.02 -13.43
CA VAL A 177 9.87 -11.62 -13.85
C VAL A 177 10.45 -11.50 -15.27
N LEU A 178 11.52 -12.25 -15.55
CA LEU A 178 12.11 -12.29 -16.89
C LEU A 178 11.14 -12.85 -17.93
N ALA A 179 10.41 -13.91 -17.59
CA ALA A 179 9.42 -14.51 -18.47
C ALA A 179 8.29 -13.51 -18.80
N GLY A 180 7.68 -12.88 -17.78
CA GLY A 180 6.64 -11.87 -18.01
C GLY A 180 7.13 -10.70 -18.85
N HIS A 181 8.36 -10.23 -18.64
CA HIS A 181 8.94 -9.16 -19.44
C HIS A 181 9.20 -9.56 -20.90
N ALA A 182 9.65 -10.80 -21.14
CA ALA A 182 9.92 -11.29 -22.49
C ALA A 182 8.67 -11.28 -23.40
N ASP A 183 7.48 -11.39 -22.81
CA ASP A 183 6.19 -11.32 -23.49
C ASP A 183 5.56 -9.92 -23.47
N ASP A 184 6.33 -8.89 -23.12
CA ASP A 184 5.88 -7.49 -23.00
C ASP A 184 4.72 -7.29 -22.00
N ILE A 185 4.71 -8.10 -20.93
CA ILE A 185 3.70 -8.05 -19.87
C ILE A 185 4.23 -7.28 -18.67
N ASP A 186 3.33 -6.47 -18.09
CA ASP A 186 3.32 -6.08 -16.68
C ASP A 186 4.00 -7.06 -15.70
N VAL A 187 5.30 -6.99 -15.41
CA VAL A 187 5.96 -8.03 -14.56
C VAL A 187 5.31 -8.21 -13.19
N ALA A 188 4.76 -7.15 -12.60
CA ALA A 188 4.05 -7.25 -11.34
C ALA A 188 2.58 -7.69 -11.51
N HIS A 189 1.95 -7.37 -12.64
CA HIS A 189 0.64 -7.92 -12.98
C HIS A 189 0.73 -9.43 -13.30
N TYR A 190 1.72 -9.83 -14.09
CA TYR A 190 2.08 -11.20 -14.41
C TYR A 190 2.32 -12.01 -13.12
N ALA A 191 3.20 -11.52 -12.25
CA ALA A 191 3.45 -12.13 -10.95
C ALA A 191 2.18 -12.25 -10.08
N SER A 192 1.30 -11.23 -10.12
CA SER A 192 0.02 -11.28 -9.43
C SER A 192 -0.89 -12.38 -9.96
N ALA A 193 -0.94 -12.59 -11.27
CA ALA A 193 -1.71 -13.66 -11.88
C ALA A 193 -1.17 -15.04 -11.49
N LEU A 194 0.15 -15.25 -11.55
CA LEU A 194 0.78 -16.49 -11.11
C LEU A 194 0.49 -16.80 -9.64
N LYS A 195 0.58 -15.80 -8.75
CA LYS A 195 0.22 -15.95 -7.33
C LYS A 195 -1.25 -16.33 -7.13
N GLY A 196 -2.14 -15.86 -8.00
CA GLY A 196 -3.55 -16.27 -8.05
C GLY A 196 -3.77 -17.68 -8.61
N GLY A 197 -2.71 -18.42 -8.94
CA GLY A 197 -2.78 -19.76 -9.51
C GLY A 197 -3.10 -19.78 -11.00
N ALA A 198 -2.83 -18.69 -11.73
CA ALA A 198 -2.79 -18.72 -13.18
C ALA A 198 -1.49 -19.38 -13.67
N THR A 199 -1.57 -20.07 -14.80
CA THR A 199 -0.43 -20.55 -15.56
C THR A 199 0.03 -19.48 -16.54
N HIS A 200 1.28 -19.60 -17.01
CA HIS A 200 1.81 -18.74 -18.06
C HIS A 200 0.92 -18.74 -19.33
N ALA A 201 0.46 -19.93 -19.74
CA ALA A 201 -0.41 -20.07 -20.91
C ALA A 201 -1.74 -19.31 -20.77
N GLU A 202 -2.39 -19.40 -19.60
CA GLU A 202 -3.62 -18.65 -19.31
C GLU A 202 -3.39 -17.13 -19.36
N VAL A 203 -2.24 -16.66 -18.87
CA VAL A 203 -1.91 -15.22 -18.93
C VAL A 203 -1.69 -14.76 -20.37
N LEU A 204 -1.00 -15.55 -21.20
CA LEU A 204 -0.85 -15.26 -22.63
C LEU A 204 -2.20 -15.23 -23.37
N GLU A 205 -3.11 -16.14 -23.03
CA GLU A 205 -4.45 -16.18 -23.61
C GLU A 205 -5.26 -14.93 -23.23
N VAL A 206 -5.22 -14.50 -21.98
CA VAL A 206 -5.84 -13.26 -21.48
C VAL A 206 -5.25 -12.02 -22.18
N CYS A 207 -3.93 -11.96 -22.35
CA CYS A 207 -3.28 -10.91 -23.12
C CYS A 207 -3.75 -10.88 -24.58
N ALA A 208 -3.83 -12.05 -25.23
CA ALA A 208 -4.28 -12.16 -26.61
C ALA A 208 -5.76 -11.76 -26.78
N ALA A 209 -6.58 -11.97 -25.75
CA ALA A 209 -7.95 -11.48 -25.69
C ALA A 209 -8.06 -9.96 -25.44
N GLY A 210 -6.95 -9.26 -25.15
CA GLY A 210 -6.95 -7.83 -24.84
C GLY A 210 -7.43 -7.51 -23.41
N ILE A 211 -7.41 -8.48 -22.51
CA ILE A 211 -7.79 -8.31 -21.11
C ILE A 211 -6.57 -7.81 -20.33
N ASP A 212 -6.76 -6.83 -19.44
CA ASP A 212 -5.71 -6.36 -18.55
C ASP A 212 -5.31 -7.45 -17.53
N VAL A 213 -4.03 -7.83 -17.55
CA VAL A 213 -3.46 -8.88 -16.69
C VAL A 213 -3.53 -8.51 -15.20
N GLY A 214 -3.55 -7.22 -14.87
CA GLY A 214 -3.67 -6.75 -13.49
C GLY A 214 -5.03 -7.07 -12.90
N TYR A 215 -6.12 -6.79 -13.62
CA TYR A 215 -7.48 -7.18 -13.24
C TYR A 215 -7.67 -8.70 -13.26
N TYR A 216 -7.14 -9.39 -14.27
CA TYR A 216 -7.15 -10.86 -14.30
C TYR A 216 -6.45 -11.47 -13.08
N GLY A 217 -5.27 -10.96 -12.72
CA GLY A 217 -4.52 -11.44 -11.57
C GLY A 217 -5.24 -11.20 -10.24
N LYS A 218 -5.96 -10.09 -10.09
CA LYS A 218 -6.84 -9.86 -8.93
C LYS A 218 -7.99 -10.86 -8.88
N ALA A 219 -8.66 -11.09 -10.01
CA ALA A 219 -9.75 -12.05 -10.12
C ALA A 219 -9.33 -13.47 -9.71
N ARG A 220 -8.16 -13.91 -10.16
CA ARG A 220 -7.57 -15.20 -9.79
C ARG A 220 -7.14 -15.28 -8.32
N SER A 221 -6.65 -14.16 -7.76
CA SER A 221 -6.15 -14.08 -6.38
C SER A 221 -7.22 -13.87 -5.31
N HIS A 222 -8.50 -13.87 -5.67
CA HIS A 222 -9.57 -13.60 -4.71
C HIS A 222 -9.68 -14.74 -3.68
N TRP A 223 -9.42 -14.41 -2.41
CA TRP A 223 -9.15 -15.40 -1.36
C TRP A 223 -10.37 -16.25 -0.96
N LEU A 224 -11.58 -15.69 -1.00
CA LEU A 224 -12.80 -16.42 -0.65
C LEU A 224 -13.35 -17.25 -1.80
N TRP A 225 -13.26 -16.71 -3.01
CA TRP A 225 -13.91 -17.26 -4.21
C TRP A 225 -13.03 -16.98 -5.41
N PRO A 226 -12.02 -17.82 -5.69
CA PRO A 226 -11.20 -17.68 -6.87
C PRO A 226 -12.06 -17.77 -8.12
N ILE A 227 -11.98 -16.75 -8.98
CA ILE A 227 -12.69 -16.72 -10.25
C ILE A 227 -11.93 -17.62 -11.23
N SER A 228 -12.60 -18.54 -11.93
CA SER A 228 -11.91 -19.42 -12.88
C SER A 228 -11.43 -18.64 -14.12
N HIS A 229 -10.44 -19.17 -14.83
CA HIS A 229 -9.98 -18.56 -16.07
C HIS A 229 -11.10 -18.51 -17.12
N GLU A 230 -11.89 -19.58 -17.23
CA GLU A 230 -13.04 -19.68 -18.15
C GLU A 230 -14.13 -18.64 -17.82
N GLU A 231 -14.43 -18.42 -16.52
CA GLU A 231 -15.41 -17.40 -16.11
C GLU A 231 -14.99 -16.00 -16.57
N VAL A 232 -13.69 -15.66 -16.48
CA VAL A 232 -13.17 -14.36 -16.94
C VAL A 232 -13.30 -14.21 -18.45
N LEU A 233 -12.89 -15.23 -19.22
CA LEU A 233 -12.98 -15.21 -20.67
C LEU A 233 -14.43 -15.12 -21.14
N GLU A 234 -15.36 -15.85 -20.51
CA GLU A 234 -16.78 -15.78 -20.85
C GLU A 234 -17.36 -14.39 -20.57
N ALA A 235 -17.08 -13.80 -19.40
CA ALA A 235 -17.53 -12.46 -19.06
C ALA A 235 -17.00 -11.42 -20.07
N HIS A 236 -15.70 -11.48 -20.38
CA HIS A 236 -15.08 -10.60 -21.36
C HIS A 236 -15.68 -10.78 -22.77
N ALA A 237 -15.91 -12.02 -23.22
CA ALA A 237 -16.51 -12.31 -24.51
C ALA A 237 -17.95 -11.77 -24.65
N LYS A 238 -18.66 -11.53 -23.53
CA LYS A 238 -19.95 -10.83 -23.52
C LYS A 238 -19.82 -9.30 -23.45
N GLY A 239 -18.61 -8.75 -23.45
CA GLY A 239 -18.35 -7.32 -23.38
C GLY A 239 -18.39 -6.76 -21.95
N ILE A 240 -18.29 -7.61 -20.93
CA ILE A 240 -18.24 -7.18 -19.54
C ILE A 240 -16.79 -6.81 -19.18
N ASP A 241 -16.59 -5.64 -18.57
CA ASP A 241 -15.28 -5.25 -18.02
C ASP A 241 -14.84 -6.22 -16.91
N VAL A 242 -13.61 -6.74 -17.01
CA VAL A 242 -13.09 -7.76 -16.09
C VAL A 242 -12.88 -7.20 -14.68
N GLY A 243 -12.57 -5.91 -14.55
CA GLY A 243 -12.46 -5.25 -13.24
C GLY A 243 -13.81 -5.14 -12.53
N ALA A 244 -14.85 -4.71 -13.26
CA ALA A 244 -16.21 -4.66 -12.74
C ALA A 244 -16.76 -6.06 -12.40
N TYR A 245 -16.47 -7.06 -13.25
CA TYR A 245 -16.81 -8.45 -13.01
C TYR A 245 -16.15 -8.99 -11.73
N GLU A 246 -14.84 -8.77 -11.57
CA GLU A 246 -14.10 -9.15 -10.36
C GLU A 246 -14.69 -8.53 -9.11
N ALA A 247 -14.96 -7.22 -9.13
CA ALA A 247 -15.60 -6.52 -8.02
C ALA A 247 -16.97 -7.12 -7.68
N ALA A 248 -17.82 -7.38 -8.69
CA ALA A 248 -19.13 -8.01 -8.46
C ALA A 248 -19.01 -9.37 -7.76
N ARG A 249 -18.08 -10.22 -8.21
CA ARG A 249 -17.81 -11.53 -7.60
C ARG A 249 -17.24 -11.40 -6.18
N ALA A 250 -16.39 -10.41 -5.93
CA ALA A 250 -15.86 -10.11 -4.59
C ALA A 250 -16.98 -9.74 -3.59
N TYR A 251 -18.04 -9.09 -4.06
CA TYR A 251 -19.24 -8.79 -3.28
C TYR A 251 -20.34 -9.86 -3.40
N SER A 252 -19.94 -11.12 -3.52
CA SER A 252 -20.79 -12.30 -3.47
C SER A 252 -21.85 -12.42 -4.57
N ALA A 253 -21.75 -11.67 -5.67
CA ALA A 253 -22.54 -11.99 -6.86
C ALA A 253 -22.05 -13.32 -7.45
N THR A 254 -22.95 -14.17 -7.92
CA THR A 254 -22.57 -15.37 -8.67
C THR A 254 -22.21 -15.01 -10.12
N HIS A 255 -21.44 -15.86 -10.82
CA HIS A 255 -21.19 -15.68 -12.24
C HIS A 255 -22.50 -15.54 -13.04
N ALA A 256 -23.47 -16.42 -12.79
CA ALA A 256 -24.78 -16.38 -13.43
C ALA A 256 -25.56 -15.09 -13.15
N GLU A 257 -25.51 -14.55 -11.93
CA GLU A 257 -26.16 -13.28 -11.59
C GLU A 257 -25.53 -12.10 -12.33
N VAL A 258 -24.20 -12.06 -12.49
CA VAL A 258 -23.53 -10.99 -13.22
C VAL A 258 -23.88 -11.04 -14.71
N LEU A 259 -23.87 -12.24 -15.31
CA LEU A 259 -24.27 -12.40 -16.71
C LEU A 259 -25.75 -12.04 -16.93
N ASP A 260 -26.62 -12.39 -16.00
CA ASP A 260 -28.05 -12.07 -16.07
C ASP A 260 -28.31 -10.56 -15.95
N ALA A 261 -27.63 -9.87 -15.02
CA ALA A 261 -27.72 -8.42 -14.90
C ALA A 261 -27.28 -7.72 -16.20
N HIS A 262 -26.13 -8.14 -16.75
CA HIS A 262 -25.63 -7.60 -18.02
C HIS A 262 -26.59 -7.87 -19.19
N ALA A 263 -27.16 -9.08 -19.29
CA ALA A 263 -28.13 -9.44 -20.32
C ALA A 263 -29.43 -8.62 -20.23
N LYS A 264 -29.76 -8.08 -19.05
CA LYS A 264 -30.88 -7.16 -18.82
C LYS A 264 -30.53 -5.69 -19.10
N GLY A 265 -29.31 -5.41 -19.57
CA GLY A 265 -28.86 -4.06 -19.91
C GLY A 265 -28.32 -3.26 -18.72
N ILE A 266 -28.06 -3.91 -17.59
CA ILE A 266 -27.42 -3.26 -16.43
C ILE A 266 -25.90 -3.24 -16.65
N ASP A 267 -25.29 -2.08 -16.50
CA ASP A 267 -23.82 -1.97 -16.45
C ASP A 267 -23.30 -2.69 -15.20
N VAL A 268 -22.35 -3.61 -15.37
CA VAL A 268 -21.79 -4.36 -14.24
C VAL A 268 -21.03 -3.46 -13.27
N GLY A 269 -20.49 -2.33 -13.77
CA GLY A 269 -19.89 -1.25 -12.98
C GLY A 269 -20.86 -0.59 -12.01
N ASP A 270 -22.14 -0.49 -12.37
CA ASP A 270 -23.22 0.04 -11.51
C ASP A 270 -23.89 -1.07 -10.68
N TYR A 271 -23.78 -2.34 -11.12
CA TYR A 271 -24.34 -3.49 -10.42
C TYR A 271 -23.59 -3.82 -9.13
N TRP A 272 -22.25 -3.87 -9.19
CA TRP A 272 -21.45 -4.30 -8.03
C TRP A 272 -21.54 -3.37 -6.81
N PRO A 273 -21.59 -2.03 -6.92
CA PRO A 273 -21.71 -1.13 -5.77
C PRO A 273 -23.05 -1.28 -5.04
N VAL A 274 -24.09 -1.74 -5.75
CA VAL A 274 -25.40 -2.03 -5.18
C VAL A 274 -25.32 -3.35 -4.37
N ARG A 275 -24.68 -4.38 -4.94
CA ARG A 275 -24.44 -5.65 -4.25
C ARG A 275 -23.54 -5.51 -3.02
N SER A 276 -22.50 -4.67 -3.08
CA SER A 276 -21.61 -4.38 -1.95
C SER A 276 -22.34 -3.73 -0.77
N ARG A 277 -23.52 -3.16 -1.03
CA ARG A 277 -24.42 -2.53 -0.06
C ARG A 277 -25.59 -3.42 0.35
N PHE A 278 -25.37 -4.74 0.27
CA PHE A 278 -26.29 -5.80 0.73
C PHE A 278 -27.60 -5.92 -0.04
N ALA A 279 -27.72 -5.26 -1.19
CA ALA A 279 -28.86 -5.53 -2.06
C ALA A 279 -28.77 -6.95 -2.63
N THR A 280 -29.90 -7.63 -2.73
CA THR A 280 -29.98 -8.92 -3.43
C THR A 280 -29.99 -8.69 -4.95
N HIS A 281 -29.62 -9.70 -5.74
CA HIS A 281 -29.74 -9.64 -7.20
C HIS A 281 -31.16 -9.22 -7.64
N ALA A 282 -32.20 -9.81 -7.05
CA ALA A 282 -33.59 -9.52 -7.38
C ALA A 282 -33.97 -8.05 -7.09
N GLU A 283 -33.49 -7.49 -6.00
CA GLU A 283 -33.71 -6.08 -5.66
C GLU A 283 -33.04 -5.14 -6.69
N VAL A 284 -31.84 -5.47 -7.18
CA VAL A 284 -31.17 -4.66 -8.22
C VAL A 284 -31.96 -4.70 -9.53
N LEU A 285 -32.43 -5.89 -9.93
CA LEU A 285 -33.25 -6.04 -11.13
C LEU A 285 -34.57 -5.27 -11.04
N ASP A 286 -35.23 -5.30 -9.87
CA ASP A 286 -36.48 -4.59 -9.65
C ASP A 286 -36.29 -3.06 -9.67
N ALA A 287 -35.22 -2.55 -9.04
CA ALA A 287 -34.88 -1.14 -9.11
C ALA A 287 -34.62 -0.68 -10.55
N HIS A 288 -33.79 -1.43 -11.29
CA HIS A 288 -33.50 -1.14 -12.69
C HIS A 288 -34.76 -1.18 -13.57
N ALA A 289 -35.62 -2.19 -13.40
CA ALA A 289 -36.87 -2.31 -14.15
C ALA A 289 -37.85 -1.15 -13.89
N LYS A 290 -37.75 -0.49 -12.74
CA LYS A 290 -38.52 0.71 -12.38
C LYS A 290 -37.86 2.01 -12.85
N GLY A 291 -36.73 1.93 -13.56
CA GLY A 291 -35.98 3.09 -14.05
C GLY A 291 -35.29 3.89 -12.94
N VAL A 292 -35.04 3.26 -11.79
CA VAL A 292 -34.30 3.88 -10.69
C VAL A 292 -32.80 3.88 -11.01
N ASP A 293 -32.15 5.01 -10.76
CA ASP A 293 -30.69 5.09 -10.79
C ASP A 293 -30.08 4.20 -9.69
N LEU A 294 -29.19 3.30 -10.11
CA LEU A 294 -28.66 2.27 -9.22
C LEU A 294 -27.68 2.83 -8.19
N ASP A 295 -26.95 3.92 -8.49
CA ASP A 295 -26.04 4.54 -7.52
C ASP A 295 -26.83 5.24 -6.41
N GLU A 296 -27.85 6.03 -6.77
CA GLU A 296 -28.80 6.63 -5.82
C GLU A 296 -29.45 5.56 -4.92
N TYR A 297 -29.96 4.49 -5.55
CA TYR A 297 -30.56 3.36 -4.81
C TYR A 297 -29.57 2.71 -3.85
N ALA A 298 -28.34 2.45 -4.29
CA ALA A 298 -27.30 1.84 -3.47
C ALA A 298 -27.00 2.70 -2.23
N HIS A 299 -26.88 4.01 -2.40
CA HIS A 299 -26.62 4.95 -1.32
C HIS A 299 -27.75 5.00 -0.29
N VAL A 300 -29.02 5.07 -0.74
CA VAL A 300 -30.17 5.04 0.17
C VAL A 300 -30.27 3.69 0.91
N ARG A 301 -30.02 2.58 0.20
CA ARG A 301 -30.11 1.22 0.75
C ARG A 301 -29.13 0.97 1.91
N HIS A 302 -27.92 1.53 1.85
CA HIS A 302 -26.85 1.25 2.81
C HIS A 302 -26.89 2.08 4.10
N TYR A 303 -27.51 3.25 4.07
CA TYR A 303 -27.40 4.21 5.16
C TYR A 303 -28.00 3.70 6.50
N GLU A 304 -27.28 3.92 7.60
CA GLU A 304 -27.68 3.63 9.00
C GLU A 304 -28.36 2.28 9.25
N GLY A 305 -27.69 1.17 8.93
CA GLY A 305 -28.17 -0.17 9.29
C GLY A 305 -29.03 -0.85 8.22
N SER A 306 -29.03 -0.29 7.01
CA SER A 306 -29.66 -0.81 5.79
C SER A 306 -31.18 -0.62 5.75
N ARG A 307 -31.66 0.33 4.94
CA ARG A 307 -33.09 0.54 4.66
C ARG A 307 -33.69 -0.65 3.94
N THR A 308 -35.00 -0.87 4.04
CA THR A 308 -35.60 -1.95 3.24
C THR A 308 -35.52 -1.58 1.75
N HIS A 309 -35.64 -2.58 0.88
CA HIS A 309 -35.71 -2.37 -0.55
C HIS A 309 -36.85 -1.41 -0.93
N GLU A 310 -38.02 -1.58 -0.30
CA GLU A 310 -39.22 -0.77 -0.54
C GLU A 310 -39.01 0.70 -0.14
N GLU A 311 -38.42 0.95 1.03
CA GLU A 311 -38.08 2.30 1.50
C GLU A 311 -37.08 2.99 0.55
N ALA A 312 -36.07 2.25 0.09
CA ALA A 312 -35.07 2.80 -0.83
C ALA A 312 -35.68 3.15 -2.20
N LEU A 313 -36.55 2.27 -2.74
CA LEU A 313 -37.27 2.56 -3.97
C LEU A 313 -38.22 3.75 -3.83
N GLU A 314 -38.92 3.87 -2.71
CA GLU A 314 -39.84 4.99 -2.46
C GLU A 314 -39.10 6.33 -2.57
N VAL A 315 -37.95 6.45 -1.92
CA VAL A 315 -37.10 7.65 -1.96
C VAL A 315 -36.66 7.98 -3.38
N CYS A 316 -36.13 6.98 -4.11
CA CYS A 316 -35.62 7.17 -5.46
C CYS A 316 -36.73 7.53 -6.45
N LEU A 317 -37.89 6.85 -6.38
CA LEU A 317 -39.03 7.09 -7.26
C LEU A 317 -39.71 8.44 -7.02
N LYS A 318 -39.58 8.99 -5.81
CA LYS A 318 -40.00 10.35 -5.49
C LYS A 318 -38.99 11.41 -5.95
N GLY A 319 -37.86 11.01 -6.53
CA GLY A 319 -36.80 11.91 -6.98
C GLY A 319 -36.09 12.63 -5.84
N ILE A 320 -36.09 12.04 -4.63
CA ILE A 320 -35.38 12.61 -3.48
C ILE A 320 -33.91 12.17 -3.58
N PRO A 321 -32.94 13.09 -3.72
CA PRO A 321 -31.53 12.73 -3.79
C PRO A 321 -31.06 12.01 -2.51
N TRP A 322 -30.21 10.99 -2.65
CA TRP A 322 -29.78 10.16 -1.53
C TRP A 322 -29.13 10.98 -0.41
N TRP A 323 -28.36 12.01 -0.74
CA TRP A 323 -27.65 12.84 0.24
C TRP A 323 -28.64 13.66 1.10
N ARG A 324 -29.74 14.15 0.52
CA ARG A 324 -30.80 14.85 1.28
C ARG A 324 -31.52 13.89 2.21
N TYR A 325 -31.89 12.72 1.70
CA TYR A 325 -32.54 11.69 2.50
C TYR A 325 -31.67 11.26 3.68
N THR A 326 -30.41 10.92 3.43
CA THR A 326 -29.48 10.48 4.47
C THR A 326 -29.19 11.55 5.51
N MET A 327 -29.00 12.82 5.12
CA MET A 327 -28.86 13.94 6.05
C MET A 327 -30.10 14.15 6.93
N ALA A 328 -31.29 14.08 6.34
CA ALA A 328 -32.55 14.26 7.08
C ALA A 328 -32.76 13.12 8.10
N VAL A 329 -32.41 11.88 7.73
CA VAL A 329 -32.39 10.75 8.66
C VAL A 329 -31.42 11.00 9.81
N SER A 330 -30.17 11.41 9.56
CA SER A 330 -29.19 11.64 10.65
C SER A 330 -29.65 12.73 11.63
N ARG A 331 -30.25 13.80 11.10
CA ARG A 331 -30.71 14.95 11.90
C ARG A 331 -31.96 14.61 12.70
N ARG A 332 -32.79 13.69 12.20
CA ARG A 332 -34.04 13.27 12.81
C ARG A 332 -33.94 11.83 13.28
N PHE A 333 -32.99 11.56 14.18
CA PHE A 333 -32.66 10.21 14.67
C PHE A 333 -33.87 9.40 15.20
N ASN A 334 -34.98 10.05 15.59
CA ASN A 334 -36.21 9.40 16.06
C ASN A 334 -37.37 9.43 15.06
N ALA A 335 -37.21 10.04 13.89
CA ALA A 335 -38.25 10.06 12.87
C ALA A 335 -38.29 8.73 12.11
N SER A 336 -39.50 8.26 11.84
CA SER A 336 -39.75 7.16 10.92
C SER A 336 -39.39 7.54 9.49
N HIS A 337 -39.18 6.54 8.63
CA HIS A 337 -38.95 6.74 7.20
C HIS A 337 -40.01 7.64 6.56
N ALA A 338 -41.29 7.36 6.83
CA ALA A 338 -42.41 8.12 6.28
C ALA A 338 -42.38 9.59 6.70
N GLU A 339 -42.08 9.89 7.97
CA GLU A 339 -41.97 11.27 8.47
C GLU A 339 -40.80 12.02 7.80
N VAL A 340 -39.69 11.35 7.52
CA VAL A 340 -38.56 11.94 6.80
C VAL A 340 -38.93 12.23 5.34
N VAL A 341 -39.54 11.26 4.64
CA VAL A 341 -39.96 11.42 3.24
C VAL A 341 -41.02 12.51 3.09
N GLU A 342 -42.03 12.54 3.96
CA GLU A 342 -43.08 13.57 3.95
C GLU A 342 -42.49 14.97 4.15
N ALA A 343 -41.57 15.12 5.12
CA ALA A 343 -40.93 16.40 5.37
C ALA A 343 -40.04 16.87 4.20
N LEU A 344 -39.30 15.96 3.56
CA LEU A 344 -38.49 16.28 2.39
C LEU A 344 -39.32 16.71 1.18
N LEU A 345 -40.51 16.12 1.01
CA LEU A 345 -41.44 16.53 -0.05
C LEU A 345 -42.15 17.86 0.25
N ALA A 346 -42.37 18.16 1.53
CA ALA A 346 -42.99 19.43 1.96
C ALA A 346 -42.00 20.61 1.93
N SER A 347 -40.70 20.34 2.07
CA SER A 347 -39.62 21.32 2.02
C SER A 347 -39.28 21.66 0.57
N ALA A 348 -39.77 22.80 0.10
CA ALA A 348 -39.50 23.29 -1.26
C ALA A 348 -38.04 23.75 -1.44
N ASP A 349 -37.38 24.18 -0.36
CA ASP A 349 -36.03 24.76 -0.37
C ASP A 349 -34.98 23.78 0.18
N GLU A 350 -33.81 23.73 -0.47
CA GLU A 350 -32.69 22.85 -0.07
C GLU A 350 -32.06 23.22 1.28
N GLU A 351 -32.24 24.45 1.76
CA GLU A 351 -31.59 25.00 2.97
C GLU A 351 -32.43 24.87 4.26
N ASP A 352 -33.74 24.58 4.16
CA ASP A 352 -34.67 24.63 5.30
C ASP A 352 -34.57 23.44 6.28
N LEU A 353 -33.59 22.54 6.11
CA LEU A 353 -33.43 21.36 6.98
C LEU A 353 -32.56 21.62 8.22
N ASP A 354 -32.10 22.86 8.42
CA ASP A 354 -31.24 23.28 9.54
C ASP A 354 -32.00 23.78 10.78
N ASP A 355 -33.31 24.06 10.65
CA ASP A 355 -34.22 24.50 11.74
C ASP A 355 -35.12 23.36 12.25
#